data_AF-A0A409XMU7-F1
#
_entry.id   AF-A0A409XMU7-F1
#
_cell.length_a   1.000
_cell.length_b   1.000
_cell.length_c   1.000
_cell.angle_alpha   90.00
_cell.angle_beta   90.00
_cell.angle_gamma   90.00
#
_symmetry.space_group_name_H-M   'P 1'
#
loop_
_entity.id
_entity.type
_entity.pdbx_description
1 polymer ?
#
loop_
_entity_poly.entity_id
_entity_poly.type
_entity_poly.pdbx_seq_one_letter_code
_entity_poly.pdbx_strand_id
1 'polypeptide(L)'
;ANGSSKPSKKAKTSTKKSFKSKGKAKSSTEDDDDDDDDSVPAVVGIEMNQHVSLAFSLKYLVNFFKSASFSGKVQLLMSNDVPLLVAYDFTKGYIRYYLASHISDD
;
A
#
# COMPACT_ATOMS: atom_id res chain seq x y z
N ALA A 1 56.44 -39.66 -29.82
CA ALA A 1 56.62 -40.05 -31.23
C ALA A 1 55.91 -39.02 -32.12
N ASN A 2 56.59 -38.62 -33.21
CA ASN A 2 56.14 -37.97 -34.45
C ASN A 2 54.62 -37.74 -34.63
N GLY A 3 54.13 -36.66 -35.24
CA GLY A 3 54.78 -35.72 -36.12
C GLY A 3 53.79 -34.73 -36.75
N SER A 4 54.39 -33.78 -37.45
CA SER A 4 53.85 -32.72 -38.30
C SER A 4 52.82 -33.14 -39.36
N SER A 5 51.84 -32.27 -39.66
CA SER A 5 51.55 -31.83 -41.04
C SER A 5 50.46 -30.74 -41.09
N LYS A 6 50.66 -29.82 -42.04
CA LYS A 6 49.91 -28.60 -42.40
C LYS A 6 49.24 -28.86 -43.77
N PRO A 7 48.72 -27.85 -44.49
CA PRO A 7 47.38 -27.21 -44.49
C PRO A 7 46.51 -27.56 -45.73
N SER A 8 45.25 -27.09 -45.79
CA SER A 8 44.61 -26.79 -47.09
C SER A 8 43.71 -25.55 -47.03
N LYS A 9 43.92 -24.69 -48.03
CA LYS A 9 43.31 -23.37 -48.28
C LYS A 9 42.10 -23.52 -49.21
N LYS A 10 41.08 -22.65 -49.06
CA LYS A 10 40.39 -21.92 -50.15
C LYS A 10 39.52 -20.82 -49.51
N ALA A 11 39.96 -19.57 -49.59
CA ALA A 11 39.58 -18.56 -50.60
C ALA A 11 38.39 -17.72 -50.11
N LYS A 12 38.68 -16.59 -49.44
CA LYS A 12 38.75 -15.22 -50.01
C LYS A 12 37.36 -14.58 -50.19
N THR A 13 36.98 -13.73 -49.23
CA THR A 13 36.51 -12.38 -49.55
C THR A 13 36.92 -11.43 -48.43
N SER A 14 38.02 -10.73 -48.64
CA SER A 14 38.33 -9.46 -47.97
C SER A 14 37.30 -8.43 -48.44
N THR A 15 36.68 -7.67 -47.55
CA THR A 15 37.06 -6.27 -47.34
C THR A 15 36.60 -5.78 -45.98
N LYS A 16 37.53 -5.05 -45.36
CA LYS A 16 37.59 -4.50 -44.02
C LYS A 16 36.54 -3.42 -43.78
N LYS A 17 35.90 -3.45 -42.60
CA LYS A 17 35.83 -2.27 -41.72
C LYS A 17 35.73 -2.73 -40.26
N SER A 18 36.89 -2.94 -39.65
CA SER A 18 37.13 -2.74 -38.22
C SER A 18 36.83 -1.27 -37.87
N PHE A 19 36.47 -0.85 -36.67
CA PHE A 19 37.00 -1.10 -35.32
C PHE A 19 35.86 -0.68 -34.34
N LYS A 20 35.67 -1.16 -33.11
CA LYS A 20 36.63 -1.44 -32.04
C LYS A 20 35.87 -2.14 -30.89
N SER A 21 36.41 -3.29 -30.44
CA SER A 21 36.46 -3.89 -29.09
C SER A 21 35.56 -3.30 -27.98
N LYS A 22 34.99 -4.10 -27.08
CA LYS A 22 35.75 -4.93 -26.12
C LYS A 22 34.74 -5.73 -25.27
N GLY A 23 34.85 -7.06 -25.26
CA GLY A 23 34.17 -7.88 -24.26
C GLY A 23 34.78 -7.68 -22.86
N LYS A 24 33.95 -7.71 -21.82
CA LYS A 24 34.33 -8.20 -20.49
C LYS A 24 33.08 -8.66 -19.74
N ALA A 25 33.13 -9.91 -19.28
CA ALA A 25 32.10 -10.64 -18.55
C ALA A 25 31.76 -10.08 -17.16
N LYS A 26 30.74 -10.69 -16.52
CA LYS A 26 30.13 -10.50 -15.18
C LYS A 26 28.82 -9.70 -15.26
N SER A 27 27.75 -10.03 -14.55
CA SER A 27 27.51 -10.93 -13.41
C SER A 27 26.00 -11.03 -13.22
N SER A 28 25.56 -12.08 -12.55
CA SER A 28 24.24 -12.20 -11.91
C SER A 28 23.90 -11.01 -11.01
N THR A 29 22.72 -10.43 -11.24
CA THR A 29 21.84 -9.66 -10.33
C THR A 29 20.50 -9.73 -11.06
N GLU A 30 19.45 -10.43 -10.59
CA GLU A 30 18.57 -10.02 -9.50
C GLU A 30 18.35 -8.51 -9.55
N ASP A 31 17.52 -8.08 -10.49
CA ASP A 31 16.93 -6.74 -10.50
C ASP A 31 15.48 -6.94 -10.03
N ASP A 32 15.28 -6.62 -8.75
CA ASP A 32 14.01 -6.31 -8.11
C ASP A 32 13.24 -5.29 -8.96
N ASP A 33 12.11 -5.69 -9.54
CA ASP A 33 11.08 -4.73 -9.95
C ASP A 33 10.34 -4.32 -8.66
N ASP A 34 10.90 -3.30 -7.99
CA ASP A 34 10.23 -2.45 -7.01
C ASP A 34 9.01 -1.78 -7.68
N ASP A 35 7.86 -2.44 -7.66
CA ASP A 35 6.56 -1.77 -7.85
C ASP A 35 6.18 -1.12 -6.51
N ASP A 36 6.78 0.06 -6.31
CA ASP A 36 6.46 1.06 -5.29
C ASP A 36 4.99 1.55 -5.44
N ASP A 37 4.02 0.77 -4.97
CA ASP A 37 2.66 1.26 -4.65
C ASP A 37 2.17 0.77 -3.29
N ASP A 38 3.00 0.97 -2.26
CA ASP A 38 2.59 0.83 -0.86
C ASP A 38 2.43 2.20 -0.19
N SER A 39 1.86 3.16 -0.94
CA SER A 39 1.35 4.40 -0.36
C SER A 39 0.10 4.09 0.45
N VAL A 40 0.28 3.54 1.66
CA VAL A 40 -0.79 3.32 2.63
C VAL A 40 -1.61 4.60 2.76
N PRO A 41 -2.87 4.68 2.28
CA PRO A 41 -3.66 5.84 2.53
C PRO A 41 -4.12 5.73 3.99
N ALA A 42 -3.30 6.24 4.90
CA ALA A 42 -3.74 6.64 6.24
C ALA A 42 -4.67 7.87 6.09
N VAL A 43 -5.81 7.65 5.44
CA VAL A 43 -6.78 8.66 5.04
C VAL A 43 -7.78 8.81 6.17
N VAL A 44 -7.37 9.52 7.22
CA VAL A 44 -8.30 10.10 8.17
C VAL A 44 -8.95 11.30 7.50
N GLY A 45 -10.22 11.18 7.14
CA GLY A 45 -11.02 12.28 6.59
C GLY A 45 -11.85 12.95 7.66
N ILE A 46 -11.88 14.28 7.68
CA ILE A 46 -12.73 15.08 8.58
C ILE A 46 -13.58 16.02 7.72
N GLU A 47 -14.89 15.90 7.86
CA GLU A 47 -15.86 16.85 7.30
C GLU A 47 -16.57 17.53 8.48
N MET A 48 -16.47 18.86 8.57
CA MET A 48 -17.03 19.64 9.67
C MET A 48 -17.94 20.74 9.16
N ASN A 49 -19.24 20.58 9.36
CA ASN A 49 -20.23 21.60 9.03
C ASN A 49 -20.45 22.58 10.20
N GLN A 50 -20.30 22.09 11.43
CA GLN A 50 -20.43 22.87 12.67
C GLN A 50 -19.39 22.41 13.67
N HIS A 51 -18.90 23.34 14.50
CA HIS A 51 -18.02 23.01 15.61
C HIS A 51 -18.76 22.16 16.67
N VAL A 52 -18.08 21.14 17.19
CA VAL A 52 -18.61 20.25 18.24
C VAL A 52 -17.61 20.14 19.39
N SER A 53 -18.11 20.08 20.62
CA SER A 53 -17.30 19.83 21.83
C SER A 53 -18.05 18.85 22.71
N LEU A 54 -17.79 17.56 22.52
CA LEU A 54 -18.55 16.46 23.13
C LEU A 54 -17.65 15.61 24.02
N ALA A 55 -18.19 15.17 25.16
CA ALA A 55 -17.53 14.25 26.07
C ALA A 55 -18.27 12.90 26.08
N PHE A 56 -17.51 11.82 25.91
CA PHE A 56 -18.05 10.46 25.90
C PHE A 56 -17.29 9.58 26.89
N SER A 57 -18.02 8.67 27.56
CA SER A 57 -17.38 7.70 28.44
C SER A 57 -16.62 6.64 27.63
N LEU A 58 -15.32 6.50 27.92
CA LEU A 58 -14.45 5.49 27.32
C LEU A 58 -15.01 4.06 27.47
N LYS A 59 -15.75 3.78 28.54
CA LYS A 59 -16.37 2.48 28.79
C LYS A 59 -17.22 2.02 27.59
N TYR A 60 -17.96 2.93 26.98
CA TYR A 60 -18.82 2.61 25.83
C TYR A 60 -18.01 2.57 24.53
N LEU A 61 -17.06 3.50 24.34
CA LEU A 61 -16.20 3.51 23.15
C LEU A 61 -15.41 2.20 23.00
N VAL A 62 -14.85 1.66 24.09
CA VAL A 62 -14.15 0.36 24.08
C VAL A 62 -15.06 -0.78 23.62
N ASN A 63 -16.35 -0.74 23.97
CA ASN A 63 -17.30 -1.76 23.50
C ASN A 63 -17.62 -1.64 22.00
N PHE A 64 -17.62 -0.43 21.44
CA PHE A 64 -17.88 -0.21 20.02
C PHE A 64 -16.72 -0.68 19.14
N PHE A 65 -15.48 -0.47 19.60
CA PHE A 65 -14.27 -0.91 18.89
C PHE A 65 -14.16 -2.42 18.70
N LYS A 66 -14.90 -3.23 19.46
CA LYS A 66 -14.95 -4.69 19.26
C LYS A 66 -15.44 -5.09 17.86
N SER A 67 -16.15 -4.19 17.17
CA SER A 67 -16.64 -4.42 15.81
C SER A 67 -15.65 -4.03 14.70
N ALA A 68 -14.45 -3.57 15.05
CA ALA A 68 -13.42 -3.18 14.08
C ALA A 68 -12.98 -4.34 13.15
N SER A 69 -13.16 -5.60 13.56
CA SER A 69 -12.86 -6.75 12.68
C SER A 69 -13.81 -6.89 11.49
N PHE A 70 -14.99 -6.25 11.53
CA PHE A 70 -15.98 -6.34 10.46
C PHE A 70 -15.76 -5.32 9.34
N SER A 71 -15.03 -4.23 9.60
CA SER A 71 -14.73 -3.19 8.60
C SER A 71 -13.36 -2.58 8.83
N GLY A 72 -12.57 -2.43 7.77
CA GLY A 72 -11.28 -1.72 7.80
C GLY A 72 -11.41 -0.20 7.99
N LYS A 73 -12.64 0.34 8.05
CA LYS A 73 -12.93 1.75 8.27
C LYS A 73 -14.04 1.92 9.30
N VAL A 74 -13.93 2.97 10.10
CA VAL A 74 -14.97 3.40 11.04
C VAL A 74 -15.41 4.81 10.68
N GLN A 75 -16.71 5.08 10.73
CA GLN A 75 -17.26 6.41 10.57
C GLN A 75 -17.83 6.90 11.90
N LEU A 76 -17.42 8.10 12.31
CA LEU A 76 -17.93 8.77 13.51
C LEU A 76 -18.75 9.97 13.04
N LEU A 77 -20.05 9.98 13.35
CA LEU A 77 -20.91 11.14 13.12
C LEU A 77 -21.23 11.76 14.47
N MET A 78 -20.85 13.02 14.63
CA MET A 78 -20.91 13.76 15.88
C MET A 78 -21.80 14.99 15.70
N SER A 79 -22.64 15.26 16.70
CA SER A 79 -23.50 16.45 16.78
C SER A 79 -23.76 16.79 18.24
N ASN A 80 -24.09 18.05 18.51
CA ASN A 80 -24.53 18.48 19.83
C ASN A 80 -25.99 18.05 20.12
N ASP A 81 -26.83 17.96 19.09
CA ASP A 81 -28.28 17.75 19.24
C ASP A 81 -28.71 16.29 19.05
N VAL A 82 -27.85 15.45 18.48
CA VAL A 82 -28.13 14.04 18.25
C VAL A 82 -27.04 13.15 18.84
N PRO A 83 -27.36 11.89 19.22
CA PRO A 83 -26.37 10.95 19.75
C PRO A 83 -25.20 10.74 18.79
N LEU A 84 -24.01 10.50 19.35
CA LEU A 84 -22.86 10.01 18.57
C LEU A 84 -23.24 8.71 17.89
N LEU A 85 -22.98 8.65 16.58
CA LEU A 85 -23.08 7.44 15.79
C LEU A 85 -21.68 6.93 15.45
N VAL A 86 -21.42 5.68 15.83
CA VAL A 86 -20.24 4.92 15.40
C VAL A 86 -20.70 3.83 14.44
N ALA A 87 -20.28 3.93 13.18
CA ALA A 87 -20.71 3.05 12.11
C ALA A 87 -19.54 2.24 11.53
N TYR A 88 -19.79 0.95 11.33
CA TYR A 88 -18.93 0.02 10.60
C TYR A 88 -19.74 -0.55 9.44
N ASP A 89 -19.38 -0.18 8.21
CA ASP A 89 -20.02 -0.67 6.99
C ASP A 89 -19.21 -1.80 6.36
N PHE A 90 -19.88 -2.85 5.90
CA PHE A 90 -19.23 -4.01 5.28
C PHE A 90 -20.13 -4.61 4.20
N THR A 91 -19.61 -5.56 3.42
CA THR A 91 -20.27 -6.08 2.20
C THR A 91 -21.70 -6.58 2.41
N LYS A 92 -22.03 -7.04 3.62
CA LYS A 92 -23.33 -7.67 3.94
C LYS A 92 -24.16 -6.88 4.96
N GLY A 93 -23.86 -5.60 5.19
CA GLY A 93 -24.66 -4.76 6.08
C GLY A 93 -23.82 -3.75 6.86
N TYR A 94 -24.32 -3.39 8.05
CA TYR A 94 -23.69 -2.40 8.91
C TYR A 94 -23.88 -2.75 10.39
N ILE A 95 -22.96 -2.28 11.22
CA ILE A 95 -23.10 -2.20 12.67
C ILE A 95 -23.09 -0.73 13.06
N ARG A 96 -24.12 -0.28 13.79
CA ARG A 96 -24.30 1.10 14.22
C ARG A 96 -24.53 1.18 15.72
N TYR A 97 -23.65 1.89 16.41
CA TYR A 97 -23.79 2.19 17.82
C TYR A 97 -24.20 3.64 18.01
N TYR A 98 -25.18 3.86 18.88
CA TYR A 98 -25.66 5.19 19.25
C TYR A 98 -25.31 5.45 20.71
N LEU A 99 -24.59 6.53 20.97
CA LEU A 99 -24.22 6.95 22.31
C LEU A 99 -24.72 8.37 22.54
N ALA A 100 -25.66 8.53 23.47
CA ALA A 100 -26.09 9.84 23.90
C ALA A 100 -24.89 10.65 24.40
N SER A 101 -24.84 11.94 24.07
CA SER A 101 -23.88 12.85 24.69
C SER A 101 -24.12 12.85 26.20
N HIS A 102 -23.04 12.90 26.97
CA HIS A 102 -23.17 13.09 28.41
C HIS A 102 -23.72 14.51 28.62
N ILE A 103 -24.92 14.62 29.19
CA ILE A 103 -25.38 15.90 29.75
C ILE A 103 -24.54 16.10 31.00
N SER A 104 -23.46 16.87 30.88
CA SER A 104 -22.93 17.55 32.04
C SER A 104 -24.00 18.58 32.42
N ASP A 105 -24.76 18.31 33.47
CA ASP A 105 -25.52 19.34 34.18
C ASP A 105 -24.48 20.39 34.59
N ASP A 106 -24.68 21.64 34.19
CA ASP A 106 -23.77 22.76 34.46
C ASP A 106 -23.50 22.93 35.97
#